data_AF-A0A485CSH8-F1
#
_entry.id   AF-A0A485CSH8-F1
#
_cell.length_a   1.000
_cell.length_b   1.000
_cell.length_c   1.000
_cell.angle_alpha   90.00
_cell.angle_beta   90.00
_cell.angle_gamma   90.00
#
_symmetry.space_group_name_H-M   'P 1'
#
loop_
_entity.id
_entity.type
_entity.pdbx_description
1 polymer ?
#
loop_
_entity_poly.entity_id
_entity_poly.type
_entity_poly.pdbx_seq_one_letter_code
_entity_poly.pdbx_strand_id
1 'polypeptide(L)'
;MDESWLRDVEGGQTRVCRCDVGDAGQLATVLDDLAANGGIAGAIHAAGVLADAPLQELDDHQLAAVFAVKAQAASQLLQTLRNHDGRYLILYSSAAATLGAPGQSAHALACGYLDGLAQQFSTLDAPKTLSVAWGAWGESGRAATPEMLATLASRGMGALSDAEGCWHLEQAVMRGAPWRLAMRVFTDKMPPLQQALFNISATEKAATPVIPPADDNAFNGSLSDETAVMAWLKKRIAVQLRLSDPASLHPNQDLLQLGMDSLLFLELSSDIQHYLGVRINAERAWQDLSPHGLTQLICSKPEATPAASQPEVLRHDADERYAPFPLTPIQHAYWLGRTHLIGYGGVACHVLFEWDKRHDEFNLAILEKAWNQLIARHDMLRMVVDADGQQRILATTPEYHIPRDDLRALSPEEQRIALEKRRHELSYRVLPADQWPLFELVVSEIDDCHYRLHMNLDLLQFDVQSFKVMMDDLAQVWRGETLAPLAITFRDYVMAEQARRQTSAWHDAWDYWQEKLPQLPLAPELPVVETPRKRHTSPPSNRRSARQNGRP
;
A
#
# COMPACT_ATOMS: atom_id res chain seq x y z
N MET A 1 17.90 37.61 -1.79
CA MET A 1 16.91 36.55 -2.06
C MET A 1 15.61 37.01 -1.46
N ASP A 2 14.48 36.71 -2.08
CA ASP A 2 13.20 36.83 -1.39
C ASP A 2 13.17 35.74 -0.31
N GLU A 3 13.16 36.14 0.96
CA GLU A 3 13.19 35.25 2.13
C GLU A 3 11.78 35.00 2.70
N SER A 4 10.74 35.54 2.04
CA SER A 4 9.34 35.45 2.50
C SER A 4 8.74 34.05 2.51
N TRP A 5 9.40 33.08 1.86
CA TRP A 5 9.01 31.66 1.86
C TRP A 5 9.49 30.91 3.11
N LEU A 6 10.40 31.48 3.90
CA LEU A 6 10.87 30.87 5.14
C LEU A 6 9.79 31.00 6.21
N ARG A 7 9.24 29.87 6.63
CA ARG A 7 8.41 29.78 7.83
C ARG A 7 9.25 29.14 8.92
N ASP A 8 9.32 29.76 10.10
CA ASP A 8 9.92 29.13 11.27
C ASP A 8 9.22 27.80 11.54
N VAL A 9 10.01 26.73 11.63
CA VAL A 9 9.53 25.42 12.03
C VAL A 9 9.59 25.36 13.54
N GLU A 10 8.49 24.99 14.21
CA GLU A 10 8.50 24.83 15.67
C GLU A 10 9.67 23.94 16.13
N GLY A 11 10.58 24.51 16.92
CA GLY A 11 11.75 23.82 17.47
C GLY A 11 12.98 23.75 16.56
N GLY A 12 13.02 24.46 15.42
CA GLY A 12 14.18 24.52 14.51
C GLY A 12 14.66 25.94 14.20
N GLN A 13 15.91 26.08 13.74
CA GLN A 13 16.45 27.33 13.19
C GLN A 13 16.67 27.17 11.69
N THR A 14 16.25 28.14 10.88
CA THR A 14 16.53 28.16 9.45
C THR A 14 17.64 29.17 9.12
N ARG A 15 18.61 28.76 8.29
CA ARG A 15 19.71 29.60 7.83
C ARG A 15 19.76 29.60 6.31
N VAL A 16 19.86 30.78 5.71
CA VAL A 16 20.06 30.94 4.27
C VAL A 16 21.54 31.09 3.98
N CYS A 17 22.07 30.21 3.11
CA CYS A 17 23.45 30.29 2.63
C CYS A 17 23.45 30.66 1.14
N ARG A 18 24.16 31.72 0.78
CA ARG A 18 24.35 32.08 -0.63
C ARG A 18 25.46 31.20 -1.21
N CYS A 19 25.09 30.31 -2.14
CA CYS A 19 26.01 29.38 -2.78
C CYS A 19 25.59 29.16 -4.23
N ASP A 20 26.51 29.30 -5.18
CA ASP A 20 26.33 28.67 -6.48
C ASP A 20 26.74 27.20 -6.37
N VAL A 21 25.78 26.30 -6.49
CA VAL A 21 26.05 24.85 -6.36
C VAL A 21 26.74 24.27 -7.60
N GLY A 22 26.74 24.98 -8.74
CA GLY A 22 27.51 24.61 -9.92
C GLY A 22 29.00 24.96 -9.80
N ASP A 23 29.37 25.78 -8.81
CA ASP A 23 30.76 26.09 -8.46
C ASP A 23 31.20 25.16 -7.32
N ALA A 24 32.05 24.18 -7.64
CA ALA A 24 32.51 23.19 -6.67
C ALA A 24 33.24 23.80 -5.47
N GLY A 25 33.94 24.94 -5.65
CA GLY A 25 34.66 25.62 -4.58
C GLY A 25 33.72 26.35 -3.63
N GLN A 26 32.70 27.03 -4.16
CA GLN A 26 31.66 27.66 -3.34
C GLN A 26 30.85 26.62 -2.57
N LEU A 27 30.45 25.52 -3.22
CA LEU A 27 29.72 24.43 -2.58
C LEU A 27 30.54 23.77 -1.47
N ALA A 28 31.83 23.50 -1.71
CA ALA A 28 32.73 22.97 -0.68
C ALA A 28 32.79 23.88 0.54
N THR A 29 33.02 25.18 0.32
CA THR A 29 33.14 26.17 1.41
C THR A 29 31.90 26.21 2.29
N VAL A 30 30.69 26.16 1.69
CA VAL A 30 29.43 26.19 2.45
C VAL A 30 29.19 24.87 3.18
N LEU A 31 29.50 23.73 2.55
CA LEU A 31 29.36 22.42 3.19
C LEU A 31 30.33 22.27 4.38
N ASP A 32 31.56 22.76 4.25
CA ASP A 32 32.56 22.74 5.32
C ASP A 32 32.11 23.62 6.52
N ASP A 33 31.56 24.81 6.25
CA ASP A 33 31.00 25.68 7.30
C ASP A 33 29.82 25.03 8.03
N LEU A 34 28.92 24.36 7.30
CA LEU A 34 27.78 23.66 7.89
C LEU A 34 28.22 22.43 8.69
N ALA A 35 29.19 21.67 8.18
CA ALA A 35 29.74 20.52 8.88
C ALA A 35 30.43 20.93 10.19
N ALA A 36 31.14 22.06 10.20
CA ALA A 36 31.78 22.60 11.40
C ALA A 36 30.76 23.13 12.43
N ASN A 37 29.60 23.61 11.98
CA ASN A 37 28.60 24.30 12.81
C ASN A 37 27.30 23.50 12.97
N GLY A 38 27.38 22.27 13.48
CA GLY A 38 26.22 21.45 13.85
C GLY A 38 26.08 20.13 13.08
N GLY A 39 26.93 19.90 12.07
CA GLY A 39 26.97 18.66 11.29
C GLY A 39 25.87 18.59 10.21
N ILE A 40 26.07 17.72 9.21
CA ILE A 40 25.15 17.56 8.09
C ILE A 40 24.45 16.20 8.20
N ALA A 41 23.18 16.21 8.62
CA ALA A 41 22.40 14.97 8.75
C ALA A 41 21.93 14.39 7.41
N GLY A 42 21.83 15.21 6.37
CA GLY A 42 21.35 14.80 5.04
C GLY A 42 21.18 15.99 4.11
N ALA A 43 20.89 15.73 2.84
CA ALA A 43 20.65 16.77 1.86
C ALA A 43 19.47 16.45 0.93
N ILE A 44 18.78 17.50 0.47
CA ILE A 44 17.80 17.44 -0.62
C ILE A 44 18.36 18.29 -1.77
N HIS A 45 18.75 17.65 -2.86
CA HIS A 45 19.34 18.30 -4.01
C HIS A 45 18.25 18.73 -5.01
N ALA A 46 17.69 19.92 -4.82
CA ALA A 46 16.62 20.49 -5.64
C ALA A 46 17.10 21.53 -6.68
N ALA A 47 18.41 21.81 -6.74
CA ALA A 47 18.95 22.81 -7.65
C ALA A 47 18.80 22.38 -9.12
N GLY A 48 18.63 23.34 -10.03
CA GLY A 48 18.56 23.04 -11.44
C GLY A 48 18.44 24.29 -12.30
N VAL A 49 19.22 24.33 -13.37
CA VAL A 49 19.10 25.28 -14.48
C VAL A 49 18.55 24.56 -15.72
N LEU A 50 18.00 25.30 -16.67
CA LEU A 50 17.53 24.76 -17.95
C LEU A 50 18.37 25.35 -19.09
N ALA A 51 18.61 24.52 -20.09
CA ALA A 51 19.14 24.91 -21.38
C ALA A 51 18.24 24.25 -22.42
N ASP A 52 17.09 24.88 -22.67
CA ASP A 52 16.07 24.31 -23.53
C ASP A 52 16.40 24.61 -25.00
N ALA A 53 16.88 23.60 -25.70
CA ALA A 53 17.16 23.62 -27.13
C ALA A 53 17.09 22.19 -27.72
N PRO A 54 16.84 22.04 -29.03
CA PRO A 54 17.08 20.79 -29.72
C PRO A 54 18.50 20.27 -29.44
N LEU A 55 18.67 18.95 -29.33
CA LEU A 55 19.98 18.36 -28.99
C LEU A 55 21.10 18.78 -29.95
N GLN A 56 20.77 19.07 -31.21
CA GLN A 56 21.71 19.49 -32.25
C GLN A 56 22.19 20.94 -32.10
N GLU A 57 21.46 21.75 -31.31
CA GLU A 57 21.73 23.17 -31.09
C GLU A 57 22.34 23.44 -29.70
N LEU A 58 22.44 22.41 -28.84
CA LEU A 58 23.11 22.52 -27.54
C LEU A 58 24.62 22.60 -27.72
N ASP A 59 25.23 23.63 -27.14
CA ASP A 59 26.68 23.75 -27.06
C ASP A 59 27.24 23.15 -25.74
N ASP A 60 28.56 22.93 -25.73
CA ASP A 60 29.25 22.33 -24.57
C ASP A 60 29.10 23.19 -23.30
N HIS A 61 28.98 24.50 -23.44
CA HIS A 61 28.87 25.42 -22.30
C HIS A 61 27.49 25.29 -21.64
N GLN A 62 26.42 25.23 -22.43
CA GLN A 62 25.06 25.01 -21.96
C GLN A 62 24.92 23.64 -21.29
N LEU A 63 25.49 22.58 -21.89
CA LEU A 63 25.47 21.25 -21.31
C LEU A 63 26.26 21.21 -20.00
N ALA A 64 27.47 21.79 -19.98
CA ALA A 64 28.32 21.85 -18.80
C ALA A 64 27.64 22.59 -17.64
N ALA A 65 26.96 23.71 -17.90
CA ALA A 65 26.25 24.46 -16.86
C ALA A 65 25.12 23.63 -16.20
N VAL A 66 24.33 22.89 -16.99
CA VAL A 66 23.27 22.01 -16.45
C VAL A 66 23.87 20.85 -15.66
N PHE A 67 24.94 20.23 -16.16
CA PHE A 67 25.63 19.13 -15.48
C PHE A 67 26.35 19.57 -14.21
N ALA A 68 26.94 20.76 -14.19
CA ALA A 68 27.58 21.31 -13.00
C ALA A 68 26.57 21.44 -11.84
N VAL A 69 25.42 22.06 -12.11
CA VAL A 69 24.38 22.31 -11.10
C VAL A 69 23.68 21.04 -10.63
N LYS A 70 23.51 20.03 -11.50
CA LYS A 70 22.79 18.80 -11.17
C LYS A 70 23.74 17.65 -10.81
N ALA A 71 24.54 17.20 -11.77
CA ALA A 71 25.33 15.99 -11.65
C ALA A 71 26.55 16.17 -10.73
N GLN A 72 27.37 17.19 -11.01
CA GLN A 72 28.60 17.44 -10.24
C GLN A 72 28.27 17.82 -8.79
N ALA A 73 27.30 18.73 -8.60
CA ALA A 73 26.82 19.10 -7.27
C ALA A 73 26.28 17.90 -6.47
N ALA A 74 25.50 17.00 -7.10
CA ALA A 74 25.00 15.80 -6.42
C ALA A 74 26.13 14.84 -6.01
N SER A 75 27.14 14.66 -6.87
CA SER A 75 28.32 13.84 -6.57
C SER A 75 29.11 14.42 -5.38
N GLN A 76 29.32 15.74 -5.37
CA GLN A 76 30.00 16.43 -4.27
C GLN A 76 29.20 16.32 -2.96
N LEU A 77 27.89 16.54 -2.99
CA LEU A 77 27.02 16.37 -1.83
C LEU A 77 27.10 14.95 -1.27
N LEU A 78 27.06 13.93 -2.14
CA LEU A 78 27.20 12.53 -1.74
C LEU A 78 28.55 12.28 -1.04
N GLN A 79 29.64 12.77 -1.60
CA GLN A 79 30.97 12.60 -1.03
C GLN A 79 31.09 13.30 0.34
N THR A 80 30.61 14.54 0.45
CA THR A 80 30.58 15.27 1.72
C THR A 80 29.74 14.51 2.76
N LEU A 81 28.53 14.07 2.40
CA LEU A 81 27.67 13.32 3.32
C LEU A 81 28.35 12.04 3.81
N ARG A 82 29.09 11.33 2.95
CA ARG A 82 29.88 10.15 3.37
C ARG A 82 30.97 10.49 4.36
N ASN A 83 31.65 11.61 4.18
CA ASN A 83 32.73 12.04 5.08
C ASN A 83 32.22 12.51 6.45
N HIS A 84 30.91 12.77 6.58
CA HIS A 84 30.28 13.35 7.77
C HIS A 84 29.14 12.49 8.34
N ASP A 85 29.10 11.19 8.03
CA ASP A 85 28.06 10.25 8.52
C ASP A 85 26.62 10.71 8.23
N GLY A 86 26.43 11.36 7.08
CA GLY A 86 25.14 11.79 6.57
C GLY A 86 24.20 10.60 6.37
N ARG A 87 22.93 10.80 6.68
CA ARG A 87 21.92 9.72 6.70
C ARG A 87 21.22 9.54 5.37
N TYR A 88 21.00 10.62 4.63
CA TYR A 88 20.24 10.58 3.37
C TYR A 88 20.68 11.64 2.37
N LEU A 89 20.55 11.29 1.09
CA LEU A 89 20.64 12.19 -0.05
C LEU A 89 19.40 11.98 -0.93
N ILE A 90 18.55 13.00 -1.01
CA ILE A 90 17.34 12.98 -1.84
C ILE A 90 17.60 13.81 -3.09
N LEU A 91 17.54 13.17 -4.25
CA LEU A 91 17.84 13.78 -5.54
C LEU A 91 16.53 14.17 -6.25
N TYR A 92 16.43 15.43 -6.61
CA TYR A 92 15.26 15.97 -7.31
C TYR A 92 15.46 15.83 -8.82
N SER A 93 14.96 14.72 -9.35
CA SER A 93 14.99 14.37 -10.77
C SER A 93 13.67 14.79 -11.46
N SER A 94 13.52 14.43 -12.73
CA SER A 94 12.39 14.80 -13.57
C SER A 94 11.90 13.62 -14.40
N ALA A 95 10.59 13.53 -14.62
CA ALA A 95 9.99 12.59 -15.55
C ALA A 95 10.58 12.72 -16.97
N ALA A 96 11.18 13.87 -17.31
CA ALA A 96 11.89 14.09 -18.57
C ALA A 96 13.05 13.11 -18.80
N ALA A 97 13.71 12.61 -17.73
CA ALA A 97 14.79 11.63 -17.85
C ALA A 97 14.29 10.28 -18.41
N THR A 98 13.06 9.89 -18.05
CA THR A 98 12.47 8.59 -18.42
C THR A 98 11.58 8.68 -19.65
N LEU A 99 10.77 9.74 -19.77
CA LEU A 99 9.77 9.88 -20.83
C LEU A 99 10.27 10.73 -22.00
N GLY A 100 11.37 11.45 -21.80
CA GLY A 100 11.82 12.49 -22.71
C GLY A 100 10.98 13.77 -22.59
N ALA A 101 11.60 14.90 -22.91
CA ALA A 101 10.94 16.19 -23.03
C ALA A 101 11.53 16.92 -24.24
N PRO A 102 10.75 17.19 -25.30
CA PRO A 102 11.24 17.89 -26.49
C PRO A 102 11.90 19.22 -26.12
N GLY A 103 13.14 19.41 -26.57
CA GLY A 103 13.93 20.60 -26.27
C GLY A 103 14.62 20.59 -24.91
N GLN A 104 14.48 19.56 -24.07
CA GLN A 104 15.09 19.54 -22.73
C GLN A 104 16.15 18.44 -22.57
N SER A 105 16.91 18.13 -23.62
CA SER A 105 17.87 17.02 -23.61
C SER A 105 18.95 17.17 -22.53
N ALA A 106 19.50 18.38 -22.34
CA ALA A 106 20.48 18.64 -21.28
C ALA A 106 19.90 18.36 -19.88
N HIS A 107 18.66 18.78 -19.63
CA HIS A 107 17.96 18.56 -18.38
C HIS A 107 17.65 17.07 -18.14
N ALA A 108 17.16 16.37 -19.18
CA ALA A 108 16.86 14.95 -19.14
C ALA A 108 18.11 14.11 -18.86
N LEU A 109 19.25 14.41 -19.51
CA LEU A 109 20.52 13.72 -19.29
C LEU A 109 21.04 13.95 -17.86
N ALA A 110 21.00 15.18 -17.37
CA ALA A 110 21.44 15.50 -16.02
C ALA A 110 20.55 14.85 -14.94
N CYS A 111 19.23 14.76 -15.17
CA CYS A 111 18.31 14.03 -14.29
C CYS A 111 18.54 12.51 -14.38
N GLY A 112 18.86 11.98 -15.55
CA GLY A 112 19.25 10.57 -15.73
C GLY A 112 20.52 10.21 -14.97
N TYR A 113 21.48 11.14 -14.85
CA TYR A 113 22.64 10.97 -13.97
C TYR A 113 22.22 10.85 -12.50
N LEU A 114 21.29 11.69 -12.02
CA LEU A 114 20.78 11.60 -10.65
C LEU A 114 20.08 10.25 -10.39
N ASP A 115 19.28 9.80 -11.36
CA ASP A 115 18.58 8.51 -11.28
C ASP A 115 19.57 7.34 -11.22
N GLY A 116 20.61 7.38 -12.07
CA GLY A 116 21.67 6.39 -12.06
C GLY A 116 22.50 6.42 -10.77
N LEU A 117 22.81 7.60 -10.25
CA LEU A 117 23.54 7.77 -9.00
C LEU A 117 22.79 7.13 -7.83
N ALA A 118 21.47 7.28 -7.76
CA ALA A 118 20.68 6.63 -6.72
C ALA A 118 20.60 5.11 -6.88
N GLN A 119 20.53 4.60 -8.11
CA GLN A 119 20.48 3.15 -8.39
C GLN A 119 21.79 2.41 -8.12
N GLN A 120 22.92 3.12 -8.10
CA GLN A 120 24.23 2.52 -7.79
C GLN A 120 24.34 2.04 -6.34
N PHE A 121 23.46 2.49 -5.45
CA PHE A 121 23.54 2.21 -4.02
C PHE A 121 22.42 1.27 -3.57
N SER A 122 22.79 0.34 -2.70
CA SER A 122 21.84 -0.52 -2.00
C SER A 122 21.08 0.29 -0.95
N THR A 123 19.90 -0.19 -0.58
CA THR A 123 19.10 0.38 0.53
C THR A 123 19.81 0.30 1.90
N LEU A 124 20.90 -0.47 1.96
CA LEU A 124 21.77 -0.65 3.14
C LEU A 124 22.95 0.33 3.17
N ASP A 125 23.24 1.05 2.08
CA ASP A 125 24.36 1.99 2.02
C ASP A 125 24.04 3.30 2.74
N ALA A 126 25.08 3.94 3.30
CA ALA A 126 25.01 5.26 3.91
C ALA A 126 25.81 6.30 3.08
N PRO A 127 25.27 7.50 2.80
CA PRO A 127 23.88 7.91 3.04
C PRO A 127 22.89 7.14 2.15
N LYS A 128 21.66 6.94 2.64
CA LYS A 128 20.57 6.41 1.80
C LYS A 128 20.30 7.39 0.67
N THR A 129 20.58 6.97 -0.57
CA THR A 129 20.45 7.82 -1.75
C THR A 129 19.21 7.41 -2.53
N LEU A 130 18.31 8.36 -2.76
CA LEU A 130 17.08 8.12 -3.52
C LEU A 130 16.83 9.25 -4.52
N SER A 131 16.34 8.89 -5.70
CA SER A 131 15.92 9.84 -6.72
C SER A 131 14.41 9.83 -6.89
N VAL A 132 13.81 11.02 -6.93
CA VAL A 132 12.39 11.18 -7.28
C VAL A 132 12.31 11.89 -8.62
N ALA A 133 11.85 11.18 -9.64
CA ALA A 133 11.55 11.72 -10.96
C ALA A 133 10.18 12.42 -10.90
N TRP A 134 10.19 13.74 -10.77
CA TRP A 134 8.96 14.52 -10.61
C TRP A 134 8.27 14.83 -11.93
N GLY A 135 6.93 14.75 -11.91
CA GLY A 135 6.05 15.38 -12.90
C GLY A 135 5.82 16.87 -12.60
N ALA A 136 4.79 17.44 -13.21
CA ALA A 136 4.46 18.85 -13.06
C ALA A 136 3.90 19.17 -11.66
N TRP A 137 4.49 20.16 -10.99
CA TRP A 137 3.93 20.78 -9.78
C TRP A 137 2.96 21.89 -10.20
N GLY A 138 1.75 21.87 -9.66
CA GLY A 138 0.63 22.71 -10.08
C GLY A 138 0.51 24.03 -9.33
N GLU A 139 1.03 24.11 -8.11
CA GLU A 139 0.87 25.27 -7.20
C GLU A 139 2.20 26.00 -7.00
N SER A 140 3.31 25.28 -7.13
CA SER A 140 4.66 25.78 -6.88
C SER A 140 5.63 25.36 -7.98
N GLY A 141 6.76 26.07 -8.07
CA GLY A 141 7.82 25.76 -9.02
C GLY A 141 7.56 26.20 -10.46
N ARG A 142 8.47 25.80 -11.36
CA ARG A 142 8.59 26.36 -12.72
C ARG A 142 7.45 26.00 -13.68
N ALA A 143 6.72 24.91 -13.40
CA ALA A 143 5.66 24.41 -14.26
C ALA A 143 4.28 24.98 -13.92
N ALA A 144 4.13 25.72 -12.80
CA ALA A 144 2.85 26.17 -12.27
C ALA A 144 2.13 27.26 -13.09
N THR A 145 2.65 27.62 -14.28
CA THR A 145 1.93 28.55 -15.16
C THR A 145 0.77 27.83 -15.86
N PRO A 146 -0.41 28.46 -15.97
CA PRO A 146 -1.59 27.83 -16.58
C PRO A 146 -1.33 27.29 -17.99
N GLU A 147 -0.56 28.00 -18.81
CA GLU A 147 -0.23 27.61 -20.19
C GLU A 147 0.63 26.34 -20.23
N MET A 148 1.61 26.25 -19.33
CA MET A 148 2.52 25.10 -19.26
C MET A 148 1.79 23.87 -18.72
N LEU A 149 0.99 24.03 -17.67
CA LEU A 149 0.16 22.94 -17.13
C LEU A 149 -0.84 22.41 -18.17
N ALA A 150 -1.48 23.29 -18.92
CA ALA A 150 -2.39 22.89 -20.00
C ALA A 150 -1.67 22.11 -21.10
N THR A 151 -0.46 22.55 -21.50
CA THR A 151 0.36 21.88 -22.51
C THR A 151 0.86 20.50 -22.05
N LEU A 152 1.26 20.38 -20.78
CA LEU A 152 1.67 19.10 -20.20
C LEU A 152 0.48 18.15 -20.05
N ALA A 153 -0.66 18.64 -19.59
CA ALA A 153 -1.89 17.86 -19.46
C ALA A 153 -2.40 17.35 -20.81
N SER A 154 -2.27 18.14 -21.89
CA SER A 154 -2.63 17.70 -23.25
C SER A 154 -1.71 16.61 -23.80
N ARG A 155 -0.53 16.40 -23.18
CA ARG A 155 0.44 15.35 -23.50
C ARG A 155 0.44 14.20 -22.48
N GLY A 156 -0.55 14.17 -21.58
CA GLY A 156 -0.73 13.10 -20.61
C GLY A 156 -0.06 13.30 -19.25
N MET A 157 0.56 14.45 -18.99
CA MET A 157 1.15 14.77 -17.69
C MET A 157 0.28 15.77 -16.93
N GLY A 158 -0.49 15.28 -15.96
CA GLY A 158 -1.28 16.13 -15.07
C GLY A 158 -0.44 16.80 -14.00
N ALA A 159 -1.00 17.85 -13.39
CA ALA A 159 -0.39 18.57 -12.29
C ALA A 159 -0.59 17.83 -10.95
N LEU A 160 0.44 17.83 -10.12
CA LEU A 160 0.42 17.47 -8.70
C LEU A 160 0.21 18.73 -7.86
N SER A 161 -0.68 18.67 -6.87
CA SER A 161 -0.70 19.67 -5.79
C SER A 161 0.54 19.55 -4.90
N ASP A 162 0.85 20.58 -4.12
CA ASP A 162 1.96 20.56 -3.16
C ASP A 162 1.78 19.43 -2.14
N ALA A 163 0.54 19.18 -1.69
CA ALA A 163 0.21 18.09 -0.78
C ALA A 163 0.49 16.70 -1.39
N GLU A 164 0.16 16.51 -2.67
CA GLU A 164 0.45 15.25 -3.39
C GLU A 164 1.96 15.07 -3.59
N GLY A 165 2.67 16.16 -3.89
CA GLY A 165 4.12 16.17 -3.98
C GLY A 165 4.79 15.77 -2.67
N CYS A 166 4.42 16.41 -1.54
CA CYS A 166 4.89 16.04 -0.21
C CYS A 166 4.58 14.57 0.13
N TRP A 167 3.36 14.10 -0.17
CA TRP A 167 3.00 12.70 0.02
C TRP A 167 3.92 11.76 -0.77
N HIS A 168 4.19 12.05 -2.05
CA HIS A 168 5.09 11.23 -2.86
C HIS A 168 6.53 11.19 -2.30
N LEU A 169 7.03 12.32 -1.77
CA LEU A 169 8.32 12.40 -1.12
C LEU A 169 8.38 11.53 0.13
N GLU A 170 7.39 11.65 1.03
CA GLU A 170 7.26 10.80 2.22
C GLU A 170 7.24 9.31 1.85
N GLN A 171 6.47 8.96 0.82
CA GLN A 171 6.39 7.58 0.37
C GLN A 171 7.70 7.08 -0.25
N ALA A 172 8.49 7.94 -0.88
CA ALA A 172 9.81 7.57 -1.41
C ALA A 172 10.78 7.27 -0.26
N VAL A 173 10.82 8.14 0.75
CA VAL A 173 11.67 7.96 1.94
C VAL A 173 11.27 6.70 2.72
N MET A 174 9.98 6.48 2.94
CA MET A 174 9.47 5.38 3.76
C MET A 174 9.64 4.00 3.11
N ARG A 175 9.52 3.92 1.78
CA ARG A 175 9.69 2.64 1.05
C ARG A 175 11.15 2.31 0.79
N GLY A 176 12.04 3.30 0.83
CA GLY A 176 13.48 3.10 0.62
C GLY A 176 13.84 2.64 -0.80
N ALA A 177 12.95 2.82 -1.78
CA ALA A 177 13.28 2.51 -3.17
C ALA A 177 14.28 3.55 -3.71
N PRO A 178 15.35 3.12 -4.40
CA PRO A 178 16.39 4.04 -4.89
C PRO A 178 15.88 5.00 -5.96
N TRP A 179 14.78 4.66 -6.65
CA TRP A 179 14.18 5.50 -7.68
C TRP A 179 12.65 5.43 -7.65
N ARG A 180 11.99 6.57 -7.90
CA ARG A 180 10.54 6.65 -8.01
C ARG A 180 10.08 7.72 -9.00
N LEU A 181 9.15 7.36 -9.88
CA LEU A 181 8.37 8.32 -10.66
C LEU A 181 7.17 8.84 -9.85
N ALA A 182 7.10 10.15 -9.65
CA ALA A 182 6.00 10.85 -8.99
C ALA A 182 5.33 11.79 -9.99
N MET A 183 4.33 11.29 -10.69
CA MET A 183 3.67 12.00 -11.79
C MET A 183 2.19 11.61 -11.89
N ARG A 184 1.31 12.58 -12.16
CA ARG A 184 -0.08 12.32 -12.53
C ARG A 184 -0.16 11.99 -14.02
N VAL A 185 -0.71 10.83 -14.36
CA VAL A 185 -0.70 10.27 -15.71
C VAL A 185 -2.12 10.27 -16.30
N PHE A 186 -2.28 10.84 -17.50
CA PHE A 186 -3.47 10.67 -18.35
C PHE A 186 -3.06 9.84 -19.56
N THR A 187 -3.16 8.52 -19.43
CA THR A 187 -2.67 7.57 -20.43
C THR A 187 -3.33 7.76 -21.79
N ASP A 188 -4.62 8.11 -21.82
CA ASP A 188 -5.40 8.42 -23.02
C ASP A 188 -4.80 9.54 -23.89
N LYS A 189 -4.01 10.44 -23.29
CA LYS A 189 -3.41 11.60 -23.96
C LYS A 189 -1.93 11.43 -24.31
N MET A 190 -1.32 10.31 -23.93
CA MET A 190 0.09 10.04 -24.21
C MET A 190 0.31 9.48 -25.62
N PRO A 191 1.51 9.63 -26.21
CA PRO A 191 1.91 8.90 -27.41
C PRO A 191 1.89 7.37 -27.20
N PRO A 192 1.62 6.54 -28.24
CA PRO A 192 1.47 5.09 -28.10
C PRO A 192 2.63 4.35 -27.42
N LEU A 193 3.88 4.78 -27.63
CA LEU A 193 5.05 4.18 -26.98
C LEU A 193 5.11 4.51 -25.48
N GLN A 194 4.76 5.73 -25.09
CA GLN A 194 4.68 6.12 -23.68
C GLN A 194 3.46 5.49 -23.01
N GLN A 195 2.33 5.42 -23.72
CA GLN A 195 1.17 4.63 -23.31
C GLN A 195 1.59 3.20 -23.01
N ALA A 196 2.37 2.55 -23.89
CA ALA A 196 2.86 1.20 -23.65
C ALA A 196 3.68 1.11 -22.35
N LEU A 197 4.56 2.08 -22.03
CA LEU A 197 5.35 2.08 -20.79
C LEU A 197 4.49 2.13 -19.52
N PHE A 198 3.46 2.98 -19.49
CA PHE A 198 2.50 3.04 -18.37
C PHE A 198 1.48 1.90 -18.42
N ASN A 199 1.26 1.38 -19.63
CA ASN A 199 0.48 0.19 -19.88
C ASN A 199 1.30 -1.08 -19.68
N ILE A 200 2.56 -1.11 -19.25
CA ILE A 200 3.15 -2.40 -18.84
C ILE A 200 2.41 -2.94 -17.60
N SER A 201 1.70 -2.06 -16.86
CA SER A 201 0.66 -2.44 -15.89
C SER A 201 -0.79 -2.30 -16.42
N ALA A 202 -1.04 -1.56 -17.50
CA ALA A 202 -2.38 -1.31 -18.09
C ALA A 202 -2.61 -1.88 -19.53
N THR A 203 -1.75 -2.78 -19.99
CA THR A 203 -2.07 -3.93 -20.86
C THR A 203 -2.76 -5.01 -20.04
N GLU A 204 -3.13 -4.72 -18.80
CA GLU A 204 -4.47 -4.96 -18.28
C GLU A 204 -5.52 -4.07 -19.00
N LYS A 205 -5.46 -3.96 -20.33
CA LYS A 205 -6.60 -3.47 -21.11
C LYS A 205 -7.63 -4.56 -20.95
N ALA A 206 -8.63 -4.31 -20.10
CA ALA A 206 -9.80 -5.14 -19.83
C ALA A 206 -9.89 -6.30 -20.83
N ALA A 207 -9.20 -7.41 -20.50
CA ALA A 207 -9.61 -8.67 -21.06
C ALA A 207 -11.06 -8.75 -20.60
N THR A 208 -11.99 -8.68 -21.56
CA THR A 208 -13.34 -9.22 -21.37
C THR A 208 -13.12 -10.45 -20.53
N PRO A 209 -13.66 -10.53 -19.30
CA PRO A 209 -13.38 -11.67 -18.47
C PRO A 209 -13.77 -12.87 -19.32
N VAL A 210 -12.77 -13.64 -19.73
CA VAL A 210 -13.03 -15.01 -20.12
C VAL A 210 -13.33 -15.62 -18.76
N ILE A 211 -14.57 -15.42 -18.32
CA ILE A 211 -15.29 -16.42 -17.56
C ILE A 211 -15.32 -17.55 -18.60
N PRO A 212 -14.45 -18.57 -18.49
CA PRO A 212 -14.73 -19.76 -19.24
C PRO A 212 -16.12 -20.19 -18.72
N PRO A 213 -17.04 -20.67 -19.57
CA PRO A 213 -18.20 -21.37 -19.04
C PRO A 213 -17.70 -22.33 -17.96
N ALA A 214 -18.41 -22.40 -16.83
CA ALA A 214 -17.96 -23.00 -15.57
C ALA A 214 -17.49 -24.48 -15.65
N ASP A 215 -17.45 -25.06 -16.85
CA ASP A 215 -17.00 -26.41 -17.19
C ASP A 215 -15.59 -26.50 -17.82
N ASP A 216 -14.94 -25.40 -18.23
CA ASP A 216 -13.68 -25.47 -19.02
C ASP A 216 -12.39 -25.64 -18.16
N ASN A 217 -12.53 -25.64 -16.83
CA ASN A 217 -11.41 -25.84 -15.89
C ASN A 217 -11.20 -27.31 -15.50
N ALA A 218 -12.14 -28.20 -15.89
CA ALA A 218 -12.04 -29.62 -15.60
C ALA A 218 -10.79 -30.22 -16.24
N PHE A 219 -9.96 -30.88 -15.42
CA PHE A 219 -8.84 -31.65 -15.93
C PHE A 219 -9.33 -33.04 -16.35
N ASN A 220 -9.46 -33.26 -17.66
CA ASN A 220 -9.87 -34.54 -18.24
C ASN A 220 -8.69 -35.44 -18.64
N GLY A 221 -7.48 -35.11 -18.19
CA GLY A 221 -6.23 -35.84 -18.49
C GLY A 221 -5.83 -36.83 -17.39
N SER A 222 -4.72 -37.52 -17.60
CA SER A 222 -4.06 -38.31 -16.55
C SER A 222 -2.98 -37.47 -15.86
N LEU A 223 -2.87 -37.57 -14.53
CA LEU A 223 -1.76 -36.95 -13.78
C LEU A 223 -0.39 -37.56 -14.15
N SER A 224 -0.37 -38.73 -14.78
CA SER A 224 0.84 -39.33 -15.33
C SER A 224 1.29 -38.73 -16.66
N ASP A 225 0.46 -37.87 -17.28
CA ASP A 225 0.78 -37.17 -18.52
C ASP A 225 1.24 -35.75 -18.19
N GLU A 226 2.56 -35.58 -18.05
CA GLU A 226 3.19 -34.29 -17.78
C GLU A 226 2.82 -33.22 -18.81
N THR A 227 2.56 -33.60 -20.07
CA THR A 227 2.22 -32.64 -21.12
C THR A 227 0.81 -32.09 -20.91
N ALA A 228 -0.14 -32.96 -20.55
CA ALA A 228 -1.50 -32.55 -20.23
C ALA A 228 -1.54 -31.70 -18.95
N VAL A 229 -0.81 -32.11 -17.90
CA VAL A 229 -0.70 -31.35 -16.64
C VAL A 229 -0.07 -29.97 -16.88
N MET A 230 1.05 -29.90 -17.60
CA MET A 230 1.71 -28.64 -17.95
C MET A 230 0.77 -27.71 -18.74
N ALA A 231 0.03 -28.24 -19.71
CA ALA A 231 -0.89 -27.45 -20.51
C ALA A 231 -2.04 -26.87 -19.67
N TRP A 232 -2.61 -27.68 -18.77
CA TRP A 232 -3.62 -27.22 -17.82
C TRP A 232 -3.05 -26.18 -16.85
N LEU A 233 -1.88 -26.45 -16.28
CA LEU A 233 -1.23 -25.57 -15.32
C LEU A 233 -0.88 -24.21 -15.93
N LYS A 234 -0.33 -24.18 -17.15
CA LYS A 234 -0.07 -22.92 -17.87
C LYS A 234 -1.34 -22.10 -18.09
N LYS A 235 -2.47 -22.74 -18.38
CA LYS A 235 -3.77 -22.03 -18.49
C LYS A 235 -4.17 -21.42 -17.15
N ARG A 236 -4.04 -22.15 -16.03
CA ARG A 236 -4.37 -21.62 -14.70
C ARG A 236 -3.43 -20.50 -14.27
N ILE A 237 -2.13 -20.67 -14.46
CA ILE A 237 -1.11 -19.63 -14.17
C ILE A 237 -1.41 -18.37 -15.00
N ALA A 238 -1.73 -18.52 -16.28
CA ALA A 238 -2.08 -17.38 -17.13
C ALA A 238 -3.32 -16.63 -16.64
N VAL A 239 -4.34 -17.34 -16.13
CA VAL A 239 -5.52 -16.69 -15.54
C VAL A 239 -5.14 -15.88 -14.30
N GLN A 240 -4.34 -16.45 -13.40
CA GLN A 240 -3.99 -15.77 -12.13
C GLN A 240 -3.02 -14.61 -12.33
N LEU A 241 -2.05 -14.77 -13.23
CA LEU A 241 -1.12 -13.70 -13.63
C LEU A 241 -1.71 -12.75 -14.68
N ARG A 242 -2.99 -12.95 -15.06
CA ARG A 242 -3.72 -12.13 -16.04
C ARG A 242 -3.01 -12.00 -17.39
N LEU A 243 -2.35 -13.08 -17.82
CA LEU A 243 -1.67 -13.18 -19.10
C LEU A 243 -2.67 -13.50 -20.21
N SER A 244 -2.57 -12.78 -21.33
CA SER A 244 -3.47 -12.90 -22.48
C SER A 244 -3.33 -14.22 -23.24
N ASP A 245 -2.17 -14.88 -23.15
CA ASP A 245 -1.89 -16.14 -23.85
C ASP A 245 -1.12 -17.14 -22.95
N PRO A 246 -1.73 -18.27 -22.54
CA PRO A 246 -1.05 -19.33 -21.81
C PRO A 246 0.15 -19.95 -22.54
N ALA A 247 0.18 -19.90 -23.86
CA ALA A 247 1.28 -20.46 -24.66
C ALA A 247 2.56 -19.61 -24.56
N SER A 248 2.45 -18.35 -24.14
CA SER A 248 3.59 -17.45 -23.91
C SER A 248 4.45 -17.83 -22.68
N LEU A 249 3.92 -18.65 -21.77
CA LEU A 249 4.65 -19.12 -20.60
C LEU A 249 5.71 -20.16 -20.99
N HIS A 250 6.99 -19.82 -20.81
CA HIS A 250 8.07 -20.79 -20.95
C HIS A 250 8.00 -21.83 -19.81
N PRO A 251 8.29 -23.13 -20.07
CA PRO A 251 8.21 -24.18 -19.06
C PRO A 251 9.05 -23.90 -17.81
N ASN A 252 10.23 -23.31 -17.96
CA ASN A 252 11.16 -23.05 -16.85
C ASN A 252 11.14 -21.57 -16.42
N GLN A 253 10.08 -20.83 -16.78
CA GLN A 253 9.96 -19.44 -16.42
C GLN A 253 9.77 -19.30 -14.91
N ASP A 254 10.60 -18.49 -14.27
CA ASP A 254 10.44 -18.13 -12.86
C ASP A 254 9.15 -17.30 -12.70
N LEU A 255 8.17 -17.88 -12.02
CA LEU A 255 6.86 -17.26 -11.82
C LEU A 255 6.94 -16.08 -10.85
N LEU A 256 7.93 -16.02 -9.96
CA LEU A 256 8.12 -14.87 -9.05
C LEU A 256 8.43 -13.60 -9.83
N GLN A 257 9.26 -13.71 -10.86
CA GLN A 257 9.60 -12.59 -11.74
C GLN A 257 8.41 -12.13 -12.59
N LEU A 258 7.43 -13.00 -12.80
CA LEU A 258 6.17 -12.68 -13.47
C LEU A 258 5.08 -12.17 -12.51
N GLY A 259 5.41 -11.95 -11.23
CA GLY A 259 4.49 -11.39 -10.25
C GLY A 259 3.63 -12.41 -9.52
N MET A 260 3.96 -13.71 -9.57
CA MET A 260 3.34 -14.72 -8.72
C MET A 260 3.73 -14.44 -7.26
N ASP A 261 2.83 -13.87 -6.47
CA ASP A 261 3.03 -13.66 -5.04
C ASP A 261 2.42 -14.81 -4.20
N SER A 262 2.56 -14.73 -2.87
CA SER A 262 2.03 -15.77 -1.98
C SER A 262 0.51 -15.91 -2.02
N LEU A 263 -0.24 -14.85 -2.35
CA LEU A 263 -1.69 -14.90 -2.42
C LEU A 263 -2.13 -15.60 -3.71
N LEU A 264 -1.56 -15.22 -4.86
CA LEU A 264 -1.79 -15.89 -6.13
C LEU A 264 -1.37 -17.36 -6.06
N PHE A 265 -0.23 -17.66 -5.45
CA PHE A 265 0.20 -19.04 -5.26
C PHE A 265 -0.77 -19.87 -4.40
N LEU A 266 -1.40 -19.27 -3.38
CA LEU A 266 -2.43 -19.93 -2.58
C LEU A 266 -3.69 -20.23 -3.42
N GLU A 267 -4.12 -19.28 -4.26
CA GLU A 267 -5.21 -19.50 -5.21
C GLU A 267 -4.87 -20.63 -6.20
N LEU A 268 -3.63 -20.67 -6.73
CA LEU A 268 -3.15 -21.74 -7.62
C LEU A 268 -3.17 -23.10 -6.95
N SER A 269 -2.68 -23.13 -5.71
CA SER A 269 -2.65 -24.36 -4.91
C SER A 269 -4.06 -24.87 -4.62
N SER A 270 -5.02 -23.96 -4.37
CA SER A 270 -6.43 -24.30 -4.20
C SER A 270 -7.04 -24.87 -5.49
N ASP A 271 -6.74 -24.27 -6.64
CA ASP A 271 -7.20 -24.80 -7.94
C ASP A 271 -6.62 -26.19 -8.23
N ILE A 272 -5.31 -26.38 -8.02
CA ILE A 272 -4.65 -27.68 -8.19
C ILE A 272 -5.32 -28.72 -7.28
N GLN A 273 -5.59 -28.38 -6.02
CA GLN A 273 -6.27 -29.29 -5.11
C GLN A 273 -7.71 -29.61 -5.57
N HIS A 274 -8.45 -28.60 -6.02
CA HIS A 274 -9.85 -28.77 -6.42
C HIS A 274 -10.00 -29.61 -7.71
N TYR A 275 -9.21 -29.31 -8.74
CA TYR A 275 -9.35 -29.91 -10.07
C TYR A 275 -8.47 -31.13 -10.31
N LEU A 276 -7.29 -31.21 -9.68
CA LEU A 276 -6.33 -32.31 -9.83
C LEU A 276 -6.32 -33.25 -8.62
N GLY A 277 -6.91 -32.86 -7.49
CA GLY A 277 -6.88 -33.65 -6.26
C GLY A 277 -5.50 -33.71 -5.59
N VAL A 278 -4.55 -32.89 -6.03
CA VAL A 278 -3.17 -32.87 -5.53
C VAL A 278 -2.96 -31.67 -4.62
N ARG A 279 -2.37 -31.89 -3.44
CA ARG A 279 -1.96 -30.79 -2.56
C ARG A 279 -0.49 -30.49 -2.77
N ILE A 280 -0.17 -29.25 -3.14
CA ILE A 280 1.20 -28.81 -3.33
C ILE A 280 1.80 -28.39 -1.99
N ASN A 281 2.97 -28.93 -1.65
CA ASN A 281 3.75 -28.44 -0.53
C ASN A 281 4.43 -27.12 -0.94
N ALA A 282 4.10 -26.04 -0.25
CA ALA A 282 4.62 -24.72 -0.57
C ALA A 282 6.16 -24.70 -0.56
N GLU A 283 6.82 -25.23 0.48
CA GLU A 283 8.29 -25.25 0.58
C GLU A 283 8.95 -25.92 -0.63
N ARG A 284 8.43 -27.07 -1.08
CA ARG A 284 8.93 -27.74 -2.30
C ARG A 284 8.65 -26.93 -3.57
N ALA A 285 7.47 -26.32 -3.69
CA ALA A 285 7.15 -25.46 -4.82
C ALA A 285 8.03 -24.20 -4.88
N TRP A 286 8.43 -23.66 -3.73
CA TRP A 286 9.33 -22.50 -3.64
C TRP A 286 10.77 -22.82 -4.06
N GLN A 287 11.18 -24.09 -4.09
CA GLN A 287 12.51 -24.51 -4.57
C GLN A 287 12.63 -24.40 -6.10
N ASP A 288 11.53 -24.64 -6.83
CA ASP A 288 11.44 -24.47 -8.29
C ASP A 288 10.03 -23.98 -8.66
N LEU A 289 9.81 -22.67 -8.52
CA LEU A 289 8.53 -22.03 -8.83
C LEU A 289 8.43 -21.71 -10.33
N SER A 290 8.47 -22.76 -11.15
CA SER A 290 8.26 -22.72 -12.59
C SER A 290 7.10 -23.63 -13.01
N PRO A 291 6.47 -23.41 -14.20
CA PRO A 291 5.48 -24.35 -14.72
C PRO A 291 6.00 -25.81 -14.78
N HIS A 292 7.28 -25.99 -15.08
CA HIS A 292 7.94 -27.29 -15.09
C HIS A 292 8.11 -27.88 -13.70
N GLY A 293 8.68 -27.12 -12.76
CA GLY A 293 8.85 -27.58 -11.36
C GLY A 293 7.52 -27.96 -10.73
N LEU A 294 6.48 -27.15 -10.92
CA LEU A 294 5.13 -27.45 -10.45
C LEU A 294 4.51 -28.67 -11.15
N THR A 295 4.72 -28.84 -12.46
CA THR A 295 4.26 -30.04 -13.19
C THR A 295 4.95 -31.29 -12.62
N GLN A 296 6.25 -31.25 -12.37
CA GLN A 296 6.97 -32.35 -11.75
C GLN A 296 6.42 -32.67 -10.35
N LEU A 297 6.13 -31.65 -9.55
CA LEU A 297 5.54 -31.85 -8.23
C LEU A 297 4.15 -32.51 -8.33
N ILE A 298 3.32 -32.09 -9.28
CA ILE A 298 1.99 -32.68 -9.52
C ILE A 298 2.08 -34.12 -10.01
N CYS A 299 3.00 -34.40 -10.93
CA CYS A 299 3.17 -35.72 -11.58
C CYS A 299 4.00 -36.69 -10.73
N SER A 300 4.78 -36.20 -9.77
CA SER A 300 5.52 -37.04 -8.83
C SER A 300 4.55 -37.91 -8.04
N LYS A 301 4.88 -39.20 -7.88
CA LYS A 301 4.07 -40.10 -7.06
C LYS A 301 3.93 -39.46 -5.67
N PRO A 302 2.72 -39.39 -5.10
CA PRO A 302 2.56 -38.94 -3.74
C PRO A 302 3.40 -39.87 -2.86
N GLU A 303 4.54 -39.38 -2.36
CA GLU A 303 5.02 -39.86 -1.06
C GLU A 303 3.81 -39.77 -0.15
N ALA A 304 3.54 -40.83 0.60
CA ALA A 304 2.44 -40.91 1.54
C ALA A 304 2.53 -39.71 2.46
N THR A 305 1.86 -38.62 2.06
CA THR A 305 1.60 -37.49 2.91
C THR A 305 0.72 -38.11 3.99
N PRO A 306 1.14 -38.11 5.26
CA PRO A 306 0.38 -38.76 6.32
C PRO A 306 -1.06 -38.28 6.18
N ALA A 307 -1.98 -39.25 5.98
CA ALA A 307 -3.32 -39.07 5.44
C ALA A 307 -3.94 -37.75 5.94
N ALA A 308 -3.73 -36.68 5.19
CA ALA A 308 -4.19 -35.37 5.57
C ALA A 308 -5.66 -35.36 5.21
N SER A 309 -6.49 -35.20 6.24
CA SER A 309 -7.95 -35.19 6.19
C SER A 309 -8.46 -34.46 4.95
N GLN A 310 -9.41 -35.07 4.23
CA GLN A 310 -10.15 -34.43 3.13
C GLN A 310 -10.52 -32.99 3.53
N PRO A 311 -10.55 -32.01 2.59
CA PRO A 311 -10.97 -30.66 2.90
C PRO A 311 -12.35 -30.72 3.55
N GLU A 312 -12.36 -30.46 4.86
CA GLU A 312 -13.56 -30.59 5.66
C GLU A 312 -14.53 -29.53 5.17
N VAL A 313 -15.66 -29.97 4.61
CA VAL A 313 -16.68 -29.07 4.09
C VAL A 313 -17.25 -28.30 5.27
N LEU A 314 -16.93 -27.01 5.35
CA LEU A 314 -17.51 -26.11 6.35
C LEU A 314 -19.03 -26.11 6.17
N ARG A 315 -19.76 -26.41 7.25
CA ARG A 315 -21.22 -26.40 7.27
C ARG A 315 -21.69 -25.26 8.15
N HIS A 316 -22.69 -24.54 7.67
CA HIS A 316 -23.33 -23.51 8.46
C HIS A 316 -24.16 -24.13 9.58
N ASP A 317 -23.85 -23.75 10.83
CA ASP A 317 -24.63 -24.09 12.01
C ASP A 317 -25.62 -22.96 12.31
N ALA A 318 -26.84 -23.10 11.78
CA ALA A 318 -27.88 -22.09 11.91
C ALA A 318 -28.43 -21.98 13.34
N ASP A 319 -28.46 -23.10 14.08
CA ASP A 319 -29.04 -23.17 15.43
C ASP A 319 -28.16 -22.42 16.44
N GLU A 320 -26.83 -22.54 16.29
CA GLU A 320 -25.85 -21.93 17.18
C GLU A 320 -25.24 -20.63 16.61
N ARG A 321 -25.81 -20.07 15.53
CA ARG A 321 -25.25 -18.89 14.81
C ARG A 321 -24.86 -17.73 15.73
N TYR A 322 -25.63 -17.48 16.79
CA TYR A 322 -25.43 -16.36 17.72
C TYR A 322 -24.79 -16.78 19.05
N ALA A 323 -24.48 -18.07 19.23
CA ALA A 323 -23.84 -18.54 20.44
C ALA A 323 -22.39 -18.03 20.53
N PRO A 324 -21.89 -17.73 21.74
CA PRO A 324 -20.50 -17.33 21.94
C PRO A 324 -19.51 -18.34 21.35
N PHE A 325 -18.42 -17.83 20.81
CA PHE A 325 -17.33 -18.61 20.23
C PHE A 325 -15.99 -17.89 20.47
N PRO A 326 -14.86 -18.60 20.47
CA PRO A 326 -13.61 -18.03 20.97
C PRO A 326 -12.98 -17.05 19.98
N LEU A 327 -12.23 -16.09 20.50
CA LEU A 327 -11.37 -15.24 19.66
C LEU A 327 -10.26 -16.08 19.01
N THR A 328 -9.92 -15.72 17.77
CA THR A 328 -8.70 -16.23 17.15
C THR A 328 -7.46 -15.68 17.86
N PRO A 329 -6.28 -16.31 17.73
CA PRO A 329 -5.05 -15.80 18.36
C PRO A 329 -4.73 -14.35 18.00
N ILE A 330 -4.96 -13.95 16.75
CA ILE A 330 -4.73 -12.56 16.31
C ILE A 330 -5.76 -11.60 16.92
N GLN A 331 -7.03 -11.99 17.01
CA GLN A 331 -8.04 -11.19 17.68
C GLN A 331 -7.74 -11.05 19.18
N HIS A 332 -7.26 -12.10 19.85
CA HIS A 332 -6.79 -12.01 21.24
C HIS A 332 -5.67 -10.97 21.40
N ALA A 333 -4.70 -10.94 20.48
CA ALA A 333 -3.62 -9.96 20.51
C ALA A 333 -4.15 -8.52 20.39
N TYR A 334 -5.10 -8.27 19.48
CA TYR A 334 -5.74 -6.96 19.31
C TYR A 334 -6.67 -6.58 20.48
N TRP A 335 -7.34 -7.55 21.09
CA TRP A 335 -8.20 -7.34 22.25
C TRP A 335 -7.41 -7.06 23.53
N LEU A 336 -6.26 -7.69 23.72
CA LEU A 336 -5.38 -7.40 24.86
C LEU A 336 -4.58 -6.11 24.62
N GLY A 337 -4.05 -5.90 23.41
CA GLY A 337 -3.22 -4.73 23.06
C GLY A 337 -3.94 -3.39 23.17
N ARG A 338 -5.28 -3.37 23.00
CA ARG A 338 -6.09 -2.17 23.23
C ARG A 338 -6.24 -1.79 24.71
N THR A 339 -5.87 -2.68 25.64
CA THR A 339 -5.92 -2.40 27.08
C THR A 339 -4.60 -1.80 27.57
N HIS A 340 -4.64 -1.13 28.71
CA HIS A 340 -3.42 -0.62 29.38
C HIS A 340 -2.69 -1.69 30.21
N LEU A 341 -3.11 -2.96 30.14
CA LEU A 341 -2.49 -4.07 30.89
C LEU A 341 -1.12 -4.46 30.32
N ILE A 342 -0.89 -4.20 29.04
CA ILE A 342 0.35 -4.49 28.33
C ILE A 342 1.16 -3.19 28.18
N GLY A 343 2.49 -3.27 28.34
CA GLY A 343 3.38 -2.15 28.06
C GLY A 343 3.24 -1.67 26.61
N TYR A 344 3.12 -0.36 26.41
CA TYR A 344 2.77 0.26 25.11
C TYR A 344 1.39 -0.11 24.55
N GLY A 345 0.52 -0.74 25.35
CA GLY A 345 -0.88 -0.95 25.03
C GLY A 345 -1.73 0.32 25.18
N GLY A 346 -3.06 0.15 25.12
CA GLY A 346 -4.02 1.26 25.14
C GLY A 346 -4.32 1.83 23.77
N VAL A 347 -3.96 1.10 22.71
CA VAL A 347 -4.15 1.52 21.31
C VAL A 347 -4.91 0.42 20.58
N ALA A 348 -6.04 0.76 19.98
CA ALA A 348 -6.79 -0.16 19.13
C ALA A 348 -6.03 -0.40 17.81
N CYS A 349 -6.11 -1.62 17.27
CA CYS A 349 -5.67 -1.89 15.91
C CYS A 349 -6.83 -1.53 14.98
N HIS A 350 -6.74 -0.42 14.26
CA HIS A 350 -7.81 0.06 13.37
C HIS A 350 -7.23 0.69 12.11
N VAL A 351 -8.09 0.97 11.12
CA VAL A 351 -7.75 1.70 9.90
C VAL A 351 -8.76 2.83 9.71
N LEU A 352 -8.26 4.06 9.55
CA LEU A 352 -9.06 5.22 9.22
C LEU A 352 -8.90 5.57 7.74
N PHE A 353 -10.02 5.66 7.03
CA PHE A 353 -10.12 6.16 5.68
C PHE A 353 -10.83 7.52 5.65
N GLU A 354 -10.39 8.37 4.72
CA GLU A 354 -10.98 9.68 4.46
C GLU A 354 -11.17 9.90 2.97
N TRP A 355 -12.38 10.31 2.60
CA TRP A 355 -12.73 10.69 1.23
C TRP A 355 -13.48 12.02 1.19
N ASP A 356 -13.08 12.89 0.27
CA ASP A 356 -13.86 14.06 -0.11
C ASP A 356 -14.84 13.66 -1.24
N LYS A 357 -16.13 13.96 -1.06
CA LYS A 357 -17.20 13.59 -1.99
C LYS A 357 -18.08 14.78 -2.30
N ARG A 358 -18.55 14.86 -3.54
CA ARG A 358 -19.50 15.89 -3.96
C ARG A 358 -20.94 15.44 -3.73
N HIS A 359 -21.82 16.38 -3.42
CA HIS A 359 -23.24 16.13 -3.15
C HIS A 359 -23.98 15.56 -4.36
N ASP A 360 -23.61 15.99 -5.57
CA ASP A 360 -24.23 15.56 -6.83
C ASP A 360 -23.80 14.14 -7.26
N GLU A 361 -22.66 13.66 -6.76
CA GLU A 361 -22.13 12.33 -7.09
C GLU A 361 -22.40 11.28 -6.00
N PHE A 362 -22.60 11.71 -4.75
CA PHE A 362 -22.60 10.82 -3.59
C PHE A 362 -23.77 11.10 -2.64
N ASN A 363 -24.77 10.23 -2.69
CA ASN A 363 -25.97 10.36 -1.88
C ASN A 363 -25.83 9.62 -0.53
N LEU A 364 -25.77 10.37 0.55
CA LEU A 364 -25.61 9.83 1.90
C LEU A 364 -26.77 8.94 2.37
N ALA A 365 -28.00 9.18 1.90
CA ALA A 365 -29.14 8.32 2.24
C ALA A 365 -29.03 6.94 1.57
N ILE A 366 -28.47 6.89 0.37
CA ILE A 366 -28.14 5.62 -0.29
C ILE A 366 -27.01 4.91 0.46
N LEU A 367 -25.98 5.65 0.91
CA LEU A 367 -24.90 5.09 1.73
C LEU A 367 -25.44 4.43 2.99
N GLU A 368 -26.24 5.18 3.75
CA GLU A 368 -26.77 4.73 5.05
C GLU A 368 -27.63 3.49 4.88
N LYS A 369 -28.51 3.48 3.88
CA LYS A 369 -29.33 2.31 3.55
C LYS A 369 -28.47 1.11 3.11
N ALA A 370 -27.44 1.33 2.30
CA ALA A 370 -26.55 0.27 1.85
C ALA A 370 -25.72 -0.30 3.01
N TRP A 371 -25.22 0.57 3.88
CA TRP A 371 -24.44 0.19 5.07
C TRP A 371 -25.26 -0.66 6.05
N ASN A 372 -26.52 -0.29 6.30
CA ASN A 372 -27.41 -1.09 7.14
C ASN A 372 -27.72 -2.48 6.53
N GLN A 373 -27.77 -2.61 5.21
CA GLN A 373 -27.89 -3.91 4.55
C GLN A 373 -26.62 -4.76 4.73
N LEU A 374 -25.43 -4.15 4.69
CA LEU A 374 -24.19 -4.86 5.00
C LEU A 374 -24.16 -5.32 6.45
N ILE A 375 -24.52 -4.45 7.41
CA ILE A 375 -24.62 -4.81 8.84
C ILE A 375 -25.53 -6.03 9.03
N ALA A 376 -26.68 -6.06 8.34
CA ALA A 376 -27.60 -7.20 8.40
C ALA A 376 -27.03 -8.48 7.75
N ARG A 377 -26.24 -8.33 6.69
CA ARG A 377 -25.66 -9.45 5.92
C ARG A 377 -24.45 -10.08 6.60
N HIS A 378 -23.50 -9.27 7.06
CA HIS A 378 -22.22 -9.74 7.58
C HIS A 378 -22.26 -9.79 9.11
N ASP A 379 -22.25 -11.01 9.64
CA ASP A 379 -22.30 -11.24 11.10
C ASP A 379 -21.20 -10.50 11.86
N MET A 380 -19.98 -10.44 11.31
CA MET A 380 -18.86 -9.75 11.95
C MET A 380 -19.04 -8.24 12.10
N LEU A 381 -19.90 -7.59 11.30
CA LEU A 381 -20.27 -6.18 11.53
C LEU A 381 -21.16 -6.00 12.76
N ARG A 382 -21.61 -7.08 13.38
CA ARG A 382 -22.45 -7.11 14.59
C ARG A 382 -21.76 -7.83 15.75
N MET A 383 -20.45 -8.07 15.64
CA MET A 383 -19.72 -8.76 16.69
C MET A 383 -19.55 -7.88 17.93
N VAL A 384 -19.51 -8.52 19.09
CA VAL A 384 -18.97 -7.96 20.34
C VAL A 384 -18.08 -9.01 21.01
N VAL A 385 -17.23 -8.57 21.91
CA VAL A 385 -16.32 -9.41 22.71
C VAL A 385 -16.75 -9.34 24.17
N ASP A 386 -17.11 -10.49 24.73
CA ASP A 386 -17.50 -10.63 26.13
C ASP A 386 -16.27 -10.57 27.06
N ALA A 387 -16.52 -10.35 28.36
CA ALA A 387 -15.46 -10.12 29.35
C ALA A 387 -14.52 -11.33 29.56
N ASP A 388 -14.96 -12.53 29.21
CA ASP A 388 -14.20 -13.78 29.27
C ASP A 388 -13.36 -14.04 28.00
N GLY A 389 -13.36 -13.11 27.03
CA GLY A 389 -12.62 -13.22 25.78
C GLY A 389 -13.29 -14.11 24.74
N GLN A 390 -14.58 -14.42 24.90
CA GLN A 390 -15.40 -14.96 23.82
C GLN A 390 -15.91 -13.82 22.92
N GLN A 391 -16.15 -14.10 21.65
CA GLN A 391 -16.87 -13.24 20.72
C GLN A 391 -18.26 -13.80 20.48
N ARG A 392 -19.25 -12.92 20.27
CA ARG A 392 -20.60 -13.31 19.87
C ARG A 392 -21.18 -12.33 18.88
N ILE A 393 -22.14 -12.80 18.10
CA ILE A 393 -22.84 -11.99 17.09
C ILE A 393 -24.16 -11.50 17.65
N LEU A 394 -24.41 -10.20 17.60
CA LEU A 394 -25.71 -9.65 17.96
C LEU A 394 -26.75 -10.03 16.90
N ALA A 395 -27.81 -10.74 17.32
CA ALA A 395 -28.89 -11.16 16.41
C ALA A 395 -29.56 -9.95 15.73
N THR A 396 -29.74 -8.88 16.48
CA THR A 396 -30.29 -7.60 16.02
C THR A 396 -29.43 -6.44 16.51
N THR A 397 -29.28 -5.43 15.68
CA THR A 397 -28.67 -4.15 16.05
C THR A 397 -29.66 -3.01 15.77
N PRO A 398 -29.55 -1.87 16.46
CA PRO A 398 -30.25 -0.66 16.05
C PRO A 398 -29.89 -0.28 14.60
N GLU A 399 -30.77 0.46 13.93
CA GLU A 399 -30.43 1.08 12.65
C GLU A 399 -29.27 2.05 12.86
N TYR A 400 -28.24 1.91 12.02
CA TYR A 400 -27.07 2.76 12.07
C TYR A 400 -27.34 4.04 11.27
N HIS A 401 -27.45 5.16 11.97
CA HIS A 401 -27.51 6.48 11.34
C HIS A 401 -26.12 7.10 11.31
N ILE A 402 -25.67 7.54 10.14
CA ILE A 402 -24.34 8.12 9.95
C ILE A 402 -24.35 9.53 10.57
N PRO A 403 -23.59 9.78 11.66
CA PRO A 403 -23.52 11.10 12.27
C PRO A 403 -22.98 12.14 11.29
N ARG A 404 -23.54 13.35 11.36
CA ARG A 404 -23.21 14.47 10.47
C ARG A 404 -22.82 15.70 11.28
N ASP A 405 -21.63 16.22 11.02
CA ASP A 405 -21.17 17.50 11.54
C ASP A 405 -21.36 18.57 10.46
N ASP A 406 -22.19 19.58 10.73
CA ASP A 406 -22.36 20.72 9.82
C ASP A 406 -21.27 21.76 10.06
N LEU A 407 -20.35 21.91 9.09
CA LEU A 407 -19.26 22.87 9.14
C LEU A 407 -19.50 24.08 8.20
N ARG A 408 -20.64 24.13 7.50
CA ARG A 408 -20.91 25.14 6.45
C ARG A 408 -20.95 26.57 6.97
N ALA A 409 -21.33 26.76 8.24
CA ALA A 409 -21.38 28.06 8.88
C ALA A 409 -20.02 28.57 9.40
N LEU A 410 -18.99 27.72 9.38
CA LEU A 410 -17.64 28.07 9.86
C LEU A 410 -16.81 28.74 8.77
N SER A 411 -15.83 29.55 9.17
CA SER A 411 -14.83 30.06 8.23
C SER A 411 -13.92 28.92 7.71
N PRO A 412 -13.27 29.07 6.54
CA PRO A 412 -12.41 28.02 5.98
C PRO A 412 -11.30 27.52 6.93
N GLU A 413 -10.75 28.42 7.76
CA GLU A 413 -9.73 28.05 8.74
C GLU A 413 -10.33 27.25 9.91
N GLU A 414 -11.49 27.65 10.41
CA GLU A 414 -12.22 26.90 11.45
C GLU A 414 -12.66 25.52 10.94
N GLN A 415 -13.07 25.42 9.67
CA GLN A 415 -13.38 24.15 9.02
C GLN A 415 -12.14 23.23 8.99
N ARG A 416 -10.97 23.76 8.59
CA ARG A 416 -9.72 23.01 8.56
C ARG A 416 -9.36 22.46 9.95
N ILE A 417 -9.43 23.31 10.98
CA ILE A 417 -9.16 22.94 12.37
C ILE A 417 -10.15 21.86 12.84
N ALA A 418 -11.44 22.01 12.53
CA ALA A 418 -12.46 21.03 12.92
C ALA A 418 -12.22 19.65 12.26
N LEU A 419 -11.87 19.62 10.98
CA LEU A 419 -11.56 18.39 10.24
C LEU A 419 -10.29 17.71 10.77
N GLU A 420 -9.25 18.48 11.08
CA GLU A 420 -8.01 17.96 11.69
C GLU A 420 -8.27 17.39 13.08
N LYS A 421 -9.06 18.08 13.90
CA LYS A 421 -9.50 17.60 15.21
C LYS A 421 -10.28 16.29 15.08
N ARG A 422 -11.24 16.21 14.14
CA ARG A 422 -12.02 14.99 13.89
C ARG A 422 -11.13 13.82 13.48
N ARG A 423 -10.19 14.04 12.55
CA ARG A 423 -9.20 13.03 12.15
C ARG A 423 -8.39 12.56 13.35
N HIS A 424 -7.90 13.49 14.17
CA HIS A 424 -7.10 13.17 15.35
C HIS A 424 -7.92 12.32 16.34
N GLU A 425 -9.14 12.73 16.68
CA GLU A 425 -10.03 11.97 17.56
C GLU A 425 -10.27 10.54 17.07
N LEU A 426 -10.59 10.37 15.79
CA LEU A 426 -10.83 9.04 15.20
C LEU A 426 -9.55 8.18 15.14
N SER A 427 -8.40 8.81 14.87
CA SER A 427 -7.10 8.13 14.76
C SER A 427 -6.58 7.59 16.10
N TYR A 428 -7.05 8.12 17.23
CA TYR A 428 -6.72 7.63 18.58
C TYR A 428 -7.90 6.98 19.29
N ARG A 429 -9.02 6.82 18.59
CA ARG A 429 -10.22 6.21 19.15
C ARG A 429 -9.98 4.74 19.48
N VAL A 430 -10.29 4.36 20.71
CA VAL A 430 -10.34 2.96 21.15
C VAL A 430 -11.79 2.63 21.47
N LEU A 431 -12.45 1.94 20.55
CA LEU A 431 -13.84 1.53 20.74
C LEU A 431 -13.90 0.38 21.76
N PRO A 432 -14.87 0.43 22.71
CA PRO A 432 -15.11 -0.67 23.64
C PRO A 432 -15.53 -1.92 22.87
N ALA A 433 -14.79 -3.02 23.04
CA ALA A 433 -15.03 -4.25 22.27
C ALA A 433 -16.28 -5.01 22.72
N ASP A 434 -16.77 -4.75 23.92
CA ASP A 434 -18.00 -5.31 24.49
C ASP A 434 -19.27 -4.57 24.02
N GLN A 435 -19.12 -3.54 23.18
CA GLN A 435 -20.22 -2.72 22.68
C GLN A 435 -20.17 -2.61 21.17
N TRP A 436 -21.34 -2.65 20.55
CA TRP A 436 -21.49 -2.40 19.13
C TRP A 436 -21.73 -0.90 18.87
N PRO A 437 -21.21 -0.31 17.78
CA PRO A 437 -20.37 -0.95 16.75
C PRO A 437 -18.85 -0.84 17.01
N LEU A 438 -18.10 -1.81 16.48
CA LEU A 438 -16.63 -1.77 16.36
C LEU A 438 -16.17 -1.13 15.02
N PHE A 439 -16.93 -0.14 14.57
CA PHE A 439 -16.61 0.73 13.44
C PHE A 439 -17.28 2.10 13.64
N GLU A 440 -16.79 3.14 12.97
CA GLU A 440 -17.42 4.46 12.95
C GLU A 440 -17.41 5.01 11.51
N LEU A 441 -18.59 5.37 10.98
CA LEU A 441 -18.73 6.20 9.78
C LEU A 441 -19.23 7.57 10.23
N VAL A 442 -18.53 8.64 9.88
CA VAL A 442 -18.90 10.02 10.25
C VAL A 442 -18.74 10.91 9.02
N VAL A 443 -19.66 11.84 8.84
CA VAL A 443 -19.62 12.81 7.74
C VAL A 443 -19.47 14.22 8.28
N SER A 444 -18.59 15.02 7.67
CA SER A 444 -18.55 16.47 7.86
C SER A 444 -19.06 17.16 6.59
N GLU A 445 -20.10 17.98 6.72
CA GLU A 445 -20.64 18.81 5.63
C GLU A 445 -19.81 20.09 5.54
N ILE A 446 -18.93 20.18 4.53
CA ILE A 446 -17.95 21.26 4.43
C ILE A 446 -18.58 22.51 3.80
N ASP A 447 -19.30 22.32 2.71
CA ASP A 447 -20.03 23.36 1.99
C ASP A 447 -21.29 22.75 1.34
N ASP A 448 -22.04 23.54 0.57
CA ASP A 448 -23.27 23.09 -0.12
C ASP A 448 -23.02 22.09 -1.26
N CYS A 449 -21.76 21.79 -1.57
CA CYS A 449 -21.34 20.94 -2.67
C CYS A 449 -20.49 19.74 -2.21
N HIS A 450 -19.88 19.78 -1.02
CA HIS A 450 -18.91 18.78 -0.57
C HIS A 450 -19.15 18.23 0.84
N TYR A 451 -18.82 16.95 0.98
CA TYR A 451 -18.71 16.22 2.24
C TYR A 451 -17.29 15.70 2.41
N ARG A 452 -16.87 15.53 3.67
CA ARG A 452 -15.79 14.58 4.02
C ARG A 452 -16.37 13.40 4.76
N LEU A 453 -16.18 12.20 4.22
CA LEU A 453 -16.52 10.94 4.87
C LEU A 453 -15.28 10.41 5.59
N HIS A 454 -15.45 10.10 6.87
CA HIS A 454 -14.50 9.36 7.69
C HIS A 454 -15.05 7.95 7.93
N MET A 455 -14.22 6.92 7.72
CA MET A 455 -14.55 5.53 8.03
C MET A 455 -13.44 4.91 8.86
N ASN A 456 -13.72 4.63 10.12
CA ASN A 456 -12.82 3.99 11.06
C ASN A 456 -13.24 2.53 11.27
N LEU A 457 -12.36 1.58 10.95
CA LEU A 457 -12.65 0.16 10.98
C LEU A 457 -11.71 -0.55 11.98
N ASP A 458 -12.27 -1.25 12.97
CA ASP A 458 -11.49 -2.01 13.95
C ASP A 458 -11.05 -3.37 13.40
N LEU A 459 -9.76 -3.68 13.47
CA LEU A 459 -9.17 -4.92 12.96
C LEU A 459 -9.48 -6.15 13.83
N LEU A 460 -10.25 -6.01 14.92
CA LEU A 460 -10.90 -7.15 15.56
C LEU A 460 -11.95 -7.82 14.67
N GLN A 461 -12.63 -7.04 13.81
CA GLN A 461 -13.67 -7.54 12.91
C GLN A 461 -13.26 -7.51 11.42
N PHE A 462 -12.14 -6.85 11.08
CA PHE A 462 -11.67 -6.72 9.70
C PHE A 462 -10.22 -7.15 9.51
N ASP A 463 -9.95 -7.68 8.33
CA ASP A 463 -8.64 -7.72 7.72
C ASP A 463 -8.71 -7.12 6.30
N VAL A 464 -7.60 -7.19 5.56
CA VAL A 464 -7.52 -6.63 4.19
C VAL A 464 -8.52 -7.30 3.24
N GLN A 465 -8.69 -8.62 3.34
CA GLN A 465 -9.60 -9.36 2.45
C GLN A 465 -11.06 -9.09 2.80
N SER A 466 -11.39 -9.02 4.09
CA SER A 466 -12.72 -8.68 4.58
C SER A 466 -13.12 -7.26 4.20
N PHE A 467 -12.16 -6.32 4.20
CA PHE A 467 -12.40 -4.96 3.68
C PHE A 467 -12.77 -4.99 2.20
N LYS A 468 -12.03 -5.75 1.37
CA LYS A 468 -12.36 -5.91 -0.05
C LYS A 468 -13.77 -6.49 -0.24
N VAL A 469 -14.09 -7.60 0.41
CA VAL A 469 -15.41 -8.24 0.34
C VAL A 469 -16.51 -7.26 0.73
N MET A 470 -16.34 -6.53 1.84
CA MET A 470 -17.30 -5.54 2.29
C MET A 470 -17.49 -4.40 1.27
N MET A 471 -16.41 -3.90 0.66
CA MET A 471 -16.48 -2.84 -0.34
C MET A 471 -17.12 -3.30 -1.65
N ASP A 472 -16.84 -4.53 -2.09
CA ASP A 472 -17.48 -5.14 -3.27
C ASP A 472 -18.99 -5.33 -3.06
N ASP A 473 -19.39 -5.80 -1.87
CA ASP A 473 -20.79 -5.94 -1.47
C ASP A 473 -21.46 -4.55 -1.31
N LEU A 474 -20.76 -3.56 -0.74
CA LEU A 474 -21.24 -2.18 -0.64
C LEU A 474 -21.56 -1.60 -2.01
N ALA A 475 -20.66 -1.81 -2.98
CA ALA A 475 -20.83 -1.30 -4.34
C ALA A 475 -22.03 -1.93 -5.06
N GLN A 476 -22.28 -3.22 -4.85
CA GLN A 476 -23.46 -3.91 -5.39
C GLN A 476 -24.76 -3.37 -4.78
N VAL A 477 -24.84 -3.29 -3.45
CA VAL A 477 -26.03 -2.79 -2.77
C VAL A 477 -26.28 -1.32 -3.10
N TRP A 478 -25.23 -0.53 -3.23
CA TRP A 478 -25.32 0.86 -3.67
C TRP A 478 -26.00 1.00 -5.05
N ARG A 479 -25.73 0.07 -5.98
CA ARG A 479 -26.39 0.01 -7.30
C ARG A 479 -27.82 -0.54 -7.25
N GLY A 480 -28.32 -0.88 -6.06
CA GLY A 480 -29.66 -1.45 -5.87
C GLY A 480 -29.73 -2.95 -6.11
N GLU A 481 -28.59 -3.65 -6.19
CA GLU A 481 -28.54 -5.10 -6.32
C GLU A 481 -28.86 -5.78 -4.98
N THR A 482 -29.42 -6.99 -5.03
CA THR A 482 -29.71 -7.79 -3.83
C THR A 482 -28.63 -8.84 -3.65
N LEU A 483 -28.00 -8.88 -2.47
CA LEU A 483 -26.94 -9.83 -2.16
C LEU A 483 -27.51 -11.17 -1.65
N ALA A 484 -27.09 -12.28 -2.26
CA ALA A 484 -27.49 -13.63 -1.86
C ALA A 484 -26.90 -14.01 -0.49
N PRO A 485 -27.63 -14.62 0.45
CA PRO A 485 -27.15 -14.96 1.78
C PRO A 485 -25.79 -15.68 1.79
N LEU A 486 -24.97 -15.44 2.81
CA LEU A 486 -23.68 -16.12 2.97
C LEU A 486 -23.90 -17.60 3.32
N ALA A 487 -23.16 -18.48 2.64
CA ALA A 487 -23.29 -19.92 2.81
C ALA A 487 -22.69 -20.44 4.12
N ILE A 488 -21.76 -19.68 4.72
CA ILE A 488 -21.10 -19.95 6.01
C ILE A 488 -20.87 -18.62 6.74
N THR A 489 -20.63 -18.71 8.05
CA THR A 489 -20.26 -17.60 8.92
C THR A 489 -18.82 -17.70 9.40
N PHE A 490 -18.28 -16.61 9.95
CA PHE A 490 -16.97 -16.63 10.59
C PHE A 490 -16.94 -17.56 11.81
N ARG A 491 -18.06 -17.69 12.54
CA ARG A 491 -18.20 -18.65 13.64
C ARG A 491 -18.00 -20.07 13.15
N ASP A 492 -18.64 -20.46 12.05
CA ASP A 492 -18.51 -21.81 11.47
C ASP A 492 -17.03 -22.13 11.15
N TYR A 493 -16.31 -21.15 10.61
CA TYR A 493 -14.88 -21.26 10.36
C TYR A 493 -14.06 -21.43 11.65
N VAL A 494 -14.30 -20.59 12.67
CA VAL A 494 -13.56 -20.68 13.95
C VAL A 494 -13.80 -22.01 14.63
N MET A 495 -15.06 -22.48 14.70
CA MET A 495 -15.38 -23.77 15.33
C MET A 495 -14.75 -24.95 14.59
N ALA A 496 -14.69 -24.90 13.26
CA ALA A 496 -13.97 -25.89 12.47
C ALA A 496 -12.44 -25.82 12.71
N GLU A 497 -11.85 -24.63 12.83
CA GLU A 497 -10.43 -24.48 13.20
C GLU A 497 -10.13 -25.09 14.57
N GLN A 498 -11.02 -24.89 15.55
CA GLN A 498 -10.87 -25.50 16.87
C GLN A 498 -10.90 -27.02 16.83
N ALA A 499 -11.82 -27.59 16.05
CA ALA A 499 -11.92 -29.04 15.88
C ALA A 499 -10.62 -29.62 15.27
N ARG A 500 -9.94 -28.88 14.39
CA ARG A 500 -8.67 -29.29 13.78
C ARG A 500 -7.53 -29.46 14.77
N ARG A 501 -7.61 -28.87 15.97
CA ARG A 501 -6.60 -29.06 17.03
C ARG A 501 -6.47 -30.51 17.46
N GLN A 502 -7.48 -31.34 17.18
CA GLN A 502 -7.45 -32.78 17.47
C GLN A 502 -6.80 -33.61 16.35
N THR A 503 -6.41 -32.99 15.23
CA THR A 503 -5.81 -33.71 14.09
C THR A 503 -4.32 -33.94 14.29
N SER A 504 -3.77 -35.01 13.70
CA SER A 504 -2.33 -35.28 13.73
C SER A 504 -1.53 -34.16 13.08
N ALA A 505 -2.01 -33.62 11.94
CA ALA A 505 -1.34 -32.53 11.23
C ALA A 505 -1.20 -31.26 12.08
N TRP A 506 -2.18 -30.98 12.95
CA TRP A 506 -2.06 -29.87 13.89
C TRP A 506 -1.01 -30.15 14.96
N HIS A 507 -0.98 -31.35 15.52
CA HIS A 507 0.02 -31.76 16.51
C HIS A 507 1.44 -31.76 15.93
N ASP A 508 1.62 -32.24 14.69
CA ASP A 508 2.92 -32.20 13.99
C ASP A 508 3.44 -30.76 13.84
N ALA A 509 2.56 -29.82 13.47
CA ALA A 509 2.91 -28.40 13.36
C ALA A 509 3.19 -27.78 14.74
N TRP A 510 2.42 -28.17 15.77
CA TRP A 510 2.63 -27.72 17.14
C TRP A 510 4.00 -28.16 17.67
N ASP A 511 4.33 -29.45 17.52
CA ASP A 511 5.58 -30.04 17.97
C ASP A 511 6.78 -29.40 17.25
N TYR A 512 6.68 -29.16 15.94
CA TYR A 512 7.69 -28.41 15.19
C TYR A 512 7.99 -27.04 15.83
N TRP A 513 6.95 -26.26 16.15
CA TRP A 513 7.15 -24.95 16.77
C TRP A 513 7.67 -25.05 18.20
N GLN A 514 7.22 -26.03 18.99
CA GLN A 514 7.75 -26.27 20.34
C GLN A 514 9.24 -26.63 20.32
N GLU A 515 9.70 -27.38 19.32
CA GLU A 515 11.12 -27.71 19.14
C GLU A 515 11.94 -26.49 18.68
N LYS A 516 11.37 -25.63 17.82
CA LYS A 516 12.04 -24.44 17.28
C LYS A 516 12.12 -23.27 18.25
N LEU A 517 11.07 -23.03 19.06
CA LEU A 517 10.96 -21.87 19.95
C LEU A 517 12.20 -21.65 20.85
N PRO A 518 12.79 -22.68 21.51
CA PRO A 518 14.00 -22.51 22.33
C PRO A 518 15.25 -22.10 21.54
N GLN A 519 15.26 -22.30 20.23
CA GLN A 519 16.39 -22.00 19.33
C GLN A 519 16.27 -20.61 18.70
N LEU A 520 15.11 -19.96 18.81
CA LEU A 520 14.93 -18.62 18.26
C LEU A 520 15.75 -17.61 19.07
N PRO A 521 16.42 -16.66 18.40
CA PRO A 521 17.14 -15.60 19.10
C PRO A 521 16.17 -14.78 19.96
N LEU A 522 16.68 -14.27 21.08
CA LEU A 522 15.93 -13.33 21.90
C LEU A 522 15.56 -12.08 21.10
N ALA A 523 14.53 -11.37 21.57
CA ALA A 523 14.13 -10.11 20.97
C ALA A 523 15.33 -9.15 20.92
N PRO A 524 15.55 -8.43 19.81
CA PRO A 524 16.65 -7.48 19.68
C PRO A 524 16.50 -6.36 20.72
N GLU A 525 17.58 -6.08 21.46
CA GLU A 525 17.63 -4.97 22.40
C GLU A 525 17.86 -3.66 21.65
N LEU A 526 16.77 -2.95 21.36
CA LEU A 526 16.83 -1.63 20.74
C LEU A 526 17.03 -0.55 21.82
N PRO A 527 17.89 0.46 21.59
CA PRO A 527 18.05 1.58 22.51
C PRO A 527 16.73 2.34 22.63
N VAL A 528 16.10 2.26 23.80
CA VAL A 528 14.87 2.98 24.13
C VAL A 528 15.19 4.19 24.98
N VAL A 529 14.67 5.36 24.59
CA VAL A 529 14.67 6.54 25.46
C VAL A 529 13.72 6.23 26.62
N GLU A 530 14.25 6.15 27.85
CA GLU A 530 13.43 5.96 29.05
C GLU A 530 12.42 7.11 29.16
N THR A 531 11.22 6.88 28.65
CA THR A 531 10.11 7.81 28.86
C THR A 531 9.51 7.40 30.19
N PRO A 532 9.51 8.27 31.23
CA PRO A 532 8.94 7.90 32.52
C PRO A 532 7.50 7.43 32.30
N ARG A 533 7.08 6.37 33.01
CA ARG A 533 5.67 5.92 33.06
C ARG A 533 4.77 7.06 33.54
N LYS A 534 4.39 7.97 32.64
CA LYS A 534 3.37 8.98 32.90
C LYS A 534 2.03 8.26 32.87
N ARG A 535 1.38 8.22 34.03
CA ARG A 535 -0.06 7.97 34.11
C ARG A 535 -0.78 8.99 33.21
N HIS A 536 -1.59 8.49 32.28
CA HIS A 536 -2.64 9.23 31.56
C HIS A 536 -2.25 10.31 30.54
N THR A 537 -1.22 10.11 29.71
CA THR A 537 -1.13 10.84 28.44
C THR A 537 -0.71 9.92 27.31
N SER A 538 -1.52 9.90 26.24
CA SER A 538 -1.36 9.07 25.04
C SER A 538 0.08 9.10 24.51
N PRO A 539 0.66 7.94 24.13
CA PRO A 539 1.99 7.91 23.55
C PRO A 539 1.96 8.54 22.14
N PRO A 540 3.03 9.26 21.72
CA PRO A 540 3.15 9.69 20.34
C PRO A 540 3.46 8.46 19.47
N SER A 541 2.43 7.88 18.86
CA SER A 541 2.59 6.85 17.83
C SER A 541 2.42 7.49 16.45
N ASN A 542 3.49 7.52 15.65
CA ASN A 542 3.39 7.80 14.21
C ASN A 542 2.60 6.66 13.56
N ARG A 543 1.37 6.93 13.11
CA ARG A 543 0.52 5.96 12.41
C ARG A 543 0.19 6.43 11.00
N ARG A 544 0.07 5.48 10.09
CA ARG A 544 -0.21 5.69 8.67
C ARG A 544 -1.69 6.02 8.47
N SER A 545 -1.98 7.24 8.01
CA SER A 545 -3.29 7.64 7.49
C SER A 545 -3.27 7.58 5.96
N ALA A 546 -4.34 7.07 5.34
CA ALA A 546 -4.51 7.08 3.90
C ALA A 546 -5.64 8.06 3.53
N ARG A 547 -5.30 9.12 2.80
CA ARG A 547 -6.28 10.04 2.18
C ARG A 547 -6.41 9.66 0.71
N GLN A 548 -7.61 9.26 0.27
CA GLN A 548 -7.86 8.90 -1.12
C GLN A 548 -8.77 9.94 -1.77
N ASN A 549 -8.23 10.68 -2.74
CA ASN A 549 -9.01 11.52 -3.65
C ASN A 549 -9.30 10.71 -4.92
N GLY A 550 -10.35 9.89 -4.90
CA GLY A 550 -10.75 9.05 -6.02
C GLY A 550 -12.14 8.42 -5.84
N ARG A 551 -12.77 7.97 -6.93
CA ARG A 551 -14.01 7.17 -6.85
C ARG A 551 -13.66 5.76 -6.31
N PRO A 552 -14.49 5.20 -5.41
CA PRO A 552 -14.25 3.87 -4.84
C PRO A 552 -14.27 2.79 -5.90
#